data_AF-A0A9Y4U0V1-F1
#
_entry.id   AF-A0A9Y4U0V1-F1
#
_cell.length_a   1.000
_cell.length_b   1.000
_cell.length_c   1.000
_cell.angle_alpha   90.00
_cell.angle_beta   90.00
_cell.angle_gamma   90.00
#
_symmetry.space_group_name_H-M   'P 1'
#
loop_
_entity.id
_entity.type
_entity.pdbx_description
1 polymer ?
#
loop_
_entity_poly.entity_id
_entity_poly.type
_entity_poly.pdbx_seq_one_letter_code
_entity_poly.pdbx_strand_id
1 'polypeptide(L)'
;MTNTPMGFLSSEDLALGKFHAVGVRQRTLTVTRALRKPRNRRKLRFKRLNAEILVRFNMGKTADLTTGQKTITDTLYRIGKPQMFIAKQAGCSQSAVSKHINGKSSGRAKCGRRRCTSKRDDRGLQRIIKQTRFKNLEEIQKEWNEARVTASKTTTFRRIREMGYNCWVPPVKPLLILSQRRKHLNWAKEKKDWTVGQWSKVLFSDES
;
A
#
# COMPACT_ATOMS: atom_id res chain seq x y z
N MET A 1 -21.55 35.11 -45.29
CA MET A 1 -21.78 34.67 -43.90
C MET A 1 -20.42 34.31 -43.31
N THR A 2 -20.20 34.74 -42.08
CA THR A 2 -18.93 35.14 -41.47
C THR A 2 -17.91 34.01 -41.29
N ASN A 3 -16.70 34.23 -41.80
CA ASN A 3 -15.47 33.53 -41.37
C ASN A 3 -14.95 34.17 -40.07
N THR A 4 -14.60 33.34 -39.09
CA THR A 4 -13.83 33.74 -37.90
C THR A 4 -12.77 32.67 -37.63
N PRO A 5 -11.47 33.02 -37.64
CA PRO A 5 -10.41 32.09 -37.27
C PRO A 5 -9.74 32.50 -35.93
N MET A 6 -8.97 31.54 -35.39
CA MET A 6 -7.87 31.66 -34.43
C MET A 6 -8.17 31.86 -32.94
N GLY A 7 -7.59 30.96 -32.14
CA GLY A 7 -7.51 31.03 -30.68
C GLY A 7 -6.77 29.83 -30.07
N PHE A 8 -5.55 29.53 -30.55
CA PHE A 8 -4.63 28.62 -29.86
C PHE A 8 -3.88 29.44 -28.79
N LEU A 9 -4.05 29.09 -27.52
CA LEU A 9 -3.28 29.61 -26.40
C LEU A 9 -2.21 28.58 -26.02
N SER A 10 -0.94 29.01 -26.00
CA SER A 10 0.11 28.64 -25.03
C SER A 10 1.48 28.43 -25.69
N SER A 11 2.40 29.35 -25.43
CA SER A 11 3.78 29.10 -24.99
C SER A 11 4.50 30.44 -25.01
N GLU A 12 4.67 31.10 -23.86
CA GLU A 12 5.69 32.12 -23.57
C GLU A 12 5.33 32.80 -22.25
N ASP A 13 5.88 32.35 -21.14
CA ASP A 13 5.96 33.12 -19.88
C ASP A 13 7.10 32.57 -19.02
N LEU A 14 8.33 32.78 -19.48
CA LEU A 14 9.54 32.60 -18.69
C LEU A 14 10.58 33.66 -19.06
N ALA A 15 10.54 34.80 -18.39
CA ALA A 15 11.73 35.57 -18.04
C ALA A 15 11.30 36.77 -17.19
N LEU A 16 11.93 36.97 -16.03
CA LEU A 16 12.60 38.22 -15.67
C LEU A 16 13.22 38.07 -14.28
N GLY A 17 14.54 37.94 -14.28
CA GLY A 17 15.38 38.11 -13.09
C GLY A 17 15.42 39.56 -12.63
N LYS A 18 15.68 39.77 -11.34
CA LYS A 18 16.08 41.08 -10.79
C LYS A 18 17.32 40.91 -9.92
N PHE A 19 18.37 41.59 -10.36
CA PHE A 19 19.68 41.74 -9.74
C PHE A 19 19.68 42.74 -8.58
N HIS A 20 20.69 42.58 -7.71
CA HIS A 20 21.15 43.42 -6.60
C HIS A 20 21.39 44.91 -6.92
N ALA A 21 21.22 45.80 -5.92
CA ALA A 21 22.31 46.52 -5.21
C ALA A 21 21.75 47.60 -4.24
N VAL A 22 22.04 47.49 -2.93
CA VAL A 22 22.91 48.35 -2.10
C VAL A 22 22.54 49.85 -2.02
N GLY A 23 22.22 50.31 -0.81
CA GLY A 23 22.09 51.73 -0.47
C GLY A 23 22.05 51.96 1.04
N VAL A 24 23.22 52.28 1.61
CA VAL A 24 23.48 52.61 3.03
C VAL A 24 22.92 54.00 3.37
N ARG A 25 22.19 54.13 4.50
CA ARG A 25 22.15 55.38 5.30
C ARG A 25 22.07 55.09 6.80
N GLN A 26 22.82 55.90 7.53
CA GLN A 26 23.22 55.76 8.92
C GLN A 26 22.35 56.54 9.91
N ARG A 27 22.41 56.10 11.19
CA ARG A 27 22.14 56.80 12.47
C ARG A 27 20.66 57.05 12.79
N THR A 28 20.19 56.97 14.04
CA THR A 28 20.81 57.29 15.33
C THR A 28 20.35 56.33 16.44
N LEU A 29 21.24 56.09 17.41
CA LEU A 29 20.96 55.42 18.67
C LEU A 29 20.41 56.44 19.68
N THR A 30 19.27 56.17 20.30
CA THR A 30 18.89 56.79 21.59
C THR A 30 18.81 55.69 22.64
N VAL A 31 19.83 55.64 23.48
CA VAL A 31 19.90 54.79 24.67
C VAL A 31 19.17 55.51 25.80
N THR A 32 17.93 55.16 26.07
CA THR A 32 17.26 55.50 27.34
C THR A 32 17.53 54.40 28.36
N ARG A 33 18.41 54.74 29.31
CA ARG A 33 18.82 53.92 30.45
C ARG A 33 17.66 53.73 31.42
N ALA A 34 16.96 52.59 31.33
CA ALA A 34 16.06 52.13 32.37
C ALA A 34 16.80 51.19 33.33
N LEU A 35 17.03 51.64 34.56
CA LEU A 35 17.56 50.83 35.66
C LEU A 35 16.57 49.70 36.01
N ARG A 36 16.83 48.48 35.51
CA ARG A 36 16.08 47.27 35.89
C ARG A 36 16.67 46.67 37.17
N LYS A 37 15.88 46.65 38.24
CA LYS A 37 16.16 45.94 39.49
C LYS A 37 16.49 44.45 39.24
N PRO A 38 17.42 43.83 39.98
CA PRO A 38 17.75 42.41 39.83
C PRO A 38 16.63 41.52 40.41
N ARG A 39 15.88 40.83 39.55
CA ARG A 39 14.90 39.81 39.96
C ARG A 39 15.58 38.44 40.05
N ASN A 40 16.10 38.16 41.25
CA ASN A 40 16.41 36.86 41.87
C ASN A 40 16.33 35.61 40.95
N ARG A 41 17.47 35.23 40.31
CA ARG A 41 17.58 34.14 39.32
C ARG A 41 17.63 32.71 39.90
N ARG A 42 17.57 32.52 41.21
CA ARG A 42 17.71 31.17 41.83
C ARG A 42 16.41 30.35 41.85
N LYS A 43 15.23 30.99 41.84
CA LYS A 43 13.93 30.27 41.80
C LYS A 43 13.45 29.89 40.40
N LEU A 44 13.99 30.48 39.33
CA LEU A 44 13.64 30.12 37.95
C LEU A 44 14.37 28.88 37.43
N ARG A 45 15.56 28.54 37.94
CA ARG A 45 16.29 27.34 37.49
C ARG A 45 15.63 26.04 37.98
N PHE A 46 15.06 26.03 39.18
CA PHE A 46 14.35 24.85 39.71
C PHE A 46 13.00 24.59 39.01
N LYS A 47 12.33 25.63 38.49
CA LYS A 47 11.13 25.48 37.67
C LYS A 47 11.44 25.08 36.22
N ARG A 48 12.61 25.47 35.69
CA ARG A 48 13.03 25.13 34.32
C ARG A 48 13.54 23.70 34.20
N LEU A 49 14.27 23.19 35.19
CA LEU A 49 14.71 21.79 35.25
C LEU A 49 13.53 20.80 35.47
N ASN A 50 12.48 21.20 36.19
CA ASN A 50 11.27 20.38 36.31
C ASN A 50 10.35 20.44 35.07
N ALA A 51 10.52 21.45 34.21
CA ALA A 51 9.79 21.56 32.94
C ALA A 51 10.51 20.84 31.79
N GLU A 52 11.84 20.73 31.84
CA GLU A 52 12.66 20.03 30.81
C GLU A 52 12.59 18.50 30.92
N ILE A 53 12.32 17.93 32.10
CA ILE A 53 12.10 16.47 32.25
C ILE A 53 10.68 16.06 31.82
N LEU A 54 9.75 17.03 31.74
CA LEU A 54 8.37 16.79 31.36
C LEU A 54 8.11 17.12 29.88
N VAL A 55 9.10 16.88 29.01
CA VAL A 55 8.86 16.58 27.59
C VAL A 55 8.23 15.19 27.54
N ARG A 56 7.00 15.10 28.04
CA ARG A 56 6.10 13.99 27.79
C ARG A 56 5.98 13.89 26.29
N PHE A 57 6.39 12.75 25.74
CA PHE A 57 5.89 12.25 24.47
C PHE A 57 4.36 12.22 24.56
N ASN A 58 3.73 13.35 24.23
CA ASN A 58 2.29 13.44 24.14
C ASN A 58 1.94 12.71 22.84
N MET A 59 1.51 11.45 22.97
CA MET A 59 1.08 10.63 21.84
C MET A 59 0.14 11.46 20.94
N GLY A 60 0.35 11.38 19.63
CA GLY A 60 -0.64 11.85 18.68
C GLY A 60 -2.00 11.20 19.02
N LYS A 61 -3.09 11.96 18.98
CA LYS A 61 -4.44 11.59 19.47
C LYS A 61 -5.02 10.28 18.89
N THR A 62 -4.33 9.65 17.94
CA THR A 62 -4.81 8.58 17.06
C THR A 62 -4.03 7.26 17.19
N ALA A 63 -2.90 7.23 17.91
CA ALA A 63 -2.10 6.02 18.03
C ALA A 63 -2.62 5.10 19.15
N ASP A 64 -2.66 3.80 18.88
CA ASP A 64 -3.03 2.78 19.86
C ASP A 64 -2.01 2.72 21.01
N LEU A 65 -2.46 2.33 22.21
CA LEU A 65 -1.58 2.11 23.36
C LEU A 65 -0.54 1.03 23.00
N THR A 66 0.73 1.34 23.26
CA THR A 66 1.83 0.39 23.09
C THR A 66 1.70 -0.76 24.09
N THR A 67 2.32 -1.91 23.79
CA THR A 67 2.27 -3.08 24.67
C THR A 67 2.79 -2.76 26.08
N GLY A 68 3.85 -1.97 26.21
CA GLY A 68 4.39 -1.54 27.50
C GLY A 68 3.45 -0.61 28.29
N GLN A 69 2.69 0.25 27.61
CA GLN A 69 1.70 1.10 28.28
C GLN A 69 0.49 0.28 28.76
N LYS A 70 0.08 -0.72 27.98
CA LYS A 70 -0.99 -1.64 28.37
C LYS A 70 -0.61 -2.44 29.62
N THR A 71 0.62 -2.99 29.69
CA THR A 71 1.07 -3.73 30.87
C THR A 71 1.18 -2.84 32.12
N ILE A 72 1.70 -1.61 32.00
CA ILE A 72 1.71 -0.63 33.10
C ILE A 72 0.28 -0.30 33.55
N THR A 73 -0.65 -0.16 32.59
CA THR A 73 -2.06 0.11 32.89
C THR A 73 -2.70 -1.06 33.64
N ASP A 74 -2.53 -2.29 33.17
CA ASP A 74 -3.11 -3.49 33.77
C ASP A 74 -2.56 -3.76 35.18
N THR A 75 -1.24 -3.60 35.36
CA THR A 75 -0.59 -3.80 36.67
C THR A 75 -1.06 -2.77 37.69
N LEU A 76 -1.04 -1.48 37.36
CA LEU A 76 -1.46 -0.42 38.29
C LEU A 76 -2.97 -0.42 38.55
N TYR A 77 -3.77 -0.86 37.59
CA TYR A 77 -5.20 -1.02 37.77
C TYR A 77 -5.53 -2.15 38.74
N ARG A 78 -4.84 -3.29 38.64
CA ARG A 78 -4.97 -4.40 39.61
C ARG A 78 -4.58 -4.00 41.04
N ILE A 79 -3.62 -3.09 41.18
CA ILE A 79 -3.20 -2.52 42.47
C ILE A 79 -4.23 -1.49 43.02
N GLY A 80 -5.29 -1.15 42.26
CA GLY A 80 -6.35 -0.23 42.69
C GLY A 80 -5.96 1.24 42.62
N LYS A 81 -4.95 1.61 41.83
CA LYS A 81 -4.56 3.02 41.68
C LYS A 81 -5.60 3.81 40.87
N PRO A 82 -5.79 5.11 41.17
CA PRO A 82 -6.73 5.94 40.43
C PRO A 82 -6.26 6.14 38.98
N GLN A 83 -7.19 6.13 38.01
CA GLN A 83 -6.87 6.18 36.57
C GLN A 83 -5.99 7.36 36.15
N MET A 84 -6.11 8.52 36.82
CA MET A 84 -5.25 9.69 36.59
C MET A 84 -3.77 9.43 36.94
N PHE A 85 -3.52 8.65 37.99
CA PHE A 85 -2.17 8.25 38.37
C PHE A 85 -1.60 7.27 37.34
N ILE A 86 -2.42 6.30 36.92
CA ILE A 86 -2.07 5.32 35.88
C ILE A 86 -1.69 6.03 34.58
N ALA A 87 -2.51 7.00 34.14
CA ALA A 87 -2.27 7.77 32.93
C ALA A 87 -0.94 8.55 32.98
N LYS A 88 -0.62 9.15 34.14
CA LYS A 88 0.65 9.86 34.35
C LYS A 88 1.85 8.91 34.28
N GLN A 89 1.72 7.70 34.83
CA GLN A 89 2.80 6.72 34.88
C GLN A 89 3.00 5.99 33.55
N ALA A 90 1.91 5.65 32.86
CA ALA A 90 1.95 5.06 31.51
C ALA A 90 2.24 6.10 30.42
N GLY A 91 2.25 7.40 30.73
CA GLY A 91 2.50 8.46 29.76
C GLY A 91 1.41 8.58 28.69
N CYS A 92 0.15 8.33 29.05
CA CYS A 92 -1.01 8.39 28.15
C CYS A 92 -2.13 9.26 28.74
N SER A 93 -3.23 9.47 28.01
CA SER A 93 -4.38 10.21 28.53
C SER A 93 -5.23 9.33 29.46
N GLN A 94 -5.90 9.94 30.45
CA GLN A 94 -6.83 9.21 31.31
C GLN A 94 -7.97 8.56 30.51
N SER A 95 -8.41 9.19 29.43
CA SER A 95 -9.41 8.62 28.51
C SER A 95 -8.91 7.35 27.80
N ALA A 96 -7.61 7.24 27.50
CA ALA A 96 -7.02 6.03 26.91
C ALA A 96 -6.98 4.89 27.94
N VAL A 97 -6.62 5.19 29.19
CA VAL A 97 -6.68 4.23 30.31
C VAL A 97 -8.09 3.71 30.52
N SER A 98 -9.09 4.61 30.57
CA SER A 98 -10.50 4.22 30.72
C SER A 98 -10.99 3.35 29.55
N LYS A 99 -10.62 3.69 28.30
CA LYS A 99 -10.95 2.86 27.13
C LYS A 99 -10.28 1.50 27.14
N HIS A 100 -9.07 1.37 27.67
CA HIS A 100 -8.37 0.09 27.76
C HIS A 100 -8.99 -0.81 28.83
N ILE A 101 -9.35 -0.24 29.99
CA ILE A 101 -9.95 -0.97 31.11
C ILE A 101 -11.40 -1.38 30.80
N ASN A 102 -12.21 -0.43 30.31
CA ASN A 102 -13.65 -0.61 30.13
C ASN A 102 -14.04 -0.98 28.69
N GLY A 103 -13.12 -0.85 27.73
CA GLY A 103 -13.40 -1.14 26.32
C GLY A 103 -13.33 -2.63 26.02
N LYS A 104 -14.20 -3.08 25.11
CA LYS A 104 -14.12 -4.45 24.57
C LYS A 104 -12.79 -4.62 23.84
N SER A 105 -11.99 -5.61 24.23
CA SER A 105 -10.69 -5.94 23.63
C SER A 105 -10.79 -6.44 22.18
N SER A 106 -12.00 -6.79 21.73
CA SER A 106 -12.31 -7.03 20.33
C SER A 106 -12.32 -5.70 19.59
N GLY A 107 -11.16 -5.26 19.10
CA GLY A 107 -11.06 -4.11 18.19
C GLY A 107 -12.07 -4.24 17.05
N ARG A 108 -12.66 -3.12 16.61
CA ARG A 108 -13.54 -3.11 15.43
C ARG A 108 -12.78 -3.75 14.27
N ALA A 109 -13.40 -4.70 13.58
CA ALA A 109 -12.84 -5.28 12.37
C ALA A 109 -12.41 -4.12 11.45
N LYS A 110 -11.14 -4.14 11.02
CA LYS A 110 -10.59 -3.08 10.16
C LYS A 110 -11.44 -3.00 8.90
N CYS A 111 -12.29 -1.98 8.81
CA CYS A 111 -13.03 -1.71 7.59
C CYS A 111 -12.09 -0.97 6.63
N GLY A 112 -11.36 -1.73 5.83
CA GLY A 112 -10.62 -1.18 4.72
C GLY A 112 -11.54 -0.51 3.70
N ARG A 113 -10.94 0.15 2.71
CA ARG A 113 -11.67 0.68 1.56
C ARG A 113 -12.45 -0.44 0.88
N ARG A 114 -13.74 -0.20 0.61
CA ARG A 114 -14.58 -1.15 -0.13
C ARG A 114 -14.00 -1.39 -1.53
N ARG A 115 -14.18 -2.61 -2.03
CA ARG A 115 -13.80 -2.96 -3.41
C ARG A 115 -14.67 -2.16 -4.39
N CYS A 116 -14.09 -1.80 -5.53
CA CYS A 116 -14.84 -1.23 -6.65
C CYS A 116 -15.68 -2.28 -7.38
N THR A 117 -15.35 -3.56 -7.25
CA THR A 117 -16.05 -4.66 -7.91
C THR A 117 -16.89 -5.47 -6.92
N SER A 118 -17.99 -6.02 -7.45
CA SER A 118 -18.88 -6.94 -6.75
C SER A 118 -18.57 -8.39 -7.10
N LYS A 119 -19.09 -9.34 -6.30
CA LYS A 119 -19.02 -10.78 -6.61
C LYS A 119 -19.72 -11.15 -7.92
N ARG A 120 -20.66 -10.32 -8.41
CA ARG A 120 -21.31 -10.53 -9.72
C ARG A 120 -20.34 -10.19 -10.85
N ASP A 121 -19.60 -9.10 -10.70
CA ASP A 121 -18.63 -8.63 -11.69
C ASP A 121 -17.47 -9.62 -11.81
N ASP A 122 -16.98 -10.15 -10.67
CA ASP A 122 -15.92 -11.15 -10.64
C ASP A 122 -16.35 -12.46 -11.36
N ARG A 123 -17.63 -12.86 -11.24
CA ARG A 123 -18.18 -14.01 -12.01
C ARG A 123 -18.26 -13.72 -13.51
N GLY A 124 -18.57 -12.49 -13.89
CA GLY A 124 -18.52 -12.05 -15.28
C GLY A 124 -17.11 -12.16 -15.85
N LEU A 125 -16.13 -11.66 -15.12
CA LEU A 125 -14.70 -11.77 -15.46
C LEU A 125 -14.26 -13.23 -15.59
N GLN A 126 -14.67 -14.10 -14.67
CA GLN A 126 -14.35 -15.53 -14.75
C GLN A 126 -14.91 -16.19 -16.01
N ARG A 127 -16.08 -15.77 -16.49
CA ARG A 127 -16.67 -16.27 -17.74
C ARG A 127 -15.82 -15.87 -18.95
N ILE A 128 -15.41 -14.61 -19.01
CA ILE A 128 -14.56 -14.08 -20.09
C ILE A 128 -13.24 -14.87 -20.16
N ILE A 129 -12.60 -15.10 -19.02
CA ILE A 129 -11.34 -15.86 -18.92
C ILE A 129 -11.51 -17.31 -19.41
N LYS A 130 -12.62 -17.96 -19.02
CA LYS A 130 -12.87 -19.37 -19.37
C LYS A 130 -13.19 -19.57 -20.85
N GLN A 131 -13.77 -18.58 -21.52
CA GLN A 131 -14.09 -18.66 -22.94
C GLN A 131 -12.83 -18.73 -23.81
N THR A 132 -11.77 -18.01 -23.42
CA THR A 132 -10.57 -17.86 -24.23
C THR A 132 -9.31 -17.88 -23.39
N ARG A 133 -8.51 -18.93 -23.56
CA ARG A 133 -7.27 -19.15 -22.78
C ARG A 133 -6.14 -18.16 -23.08
N PHE A 134 -6.14 -17.55 -24.27
CA PHE A 134 -4.99 -16.80 -24.80
C PHE A 134 -5.22 -15.29 -24.97
N LYS A 135 -6.35 -14.74 -24.48
CA LYS A 135 -6.59 -13.30 -24.55
C LYS A 135 -5.58 -12.52 -23.72
N ASN A 136 -5.20 -11.35 -24.22
CA ASN A 136 -4.36 -10.42 -23.47
C ASN A 136 -5.15 -9.78 -22.31
N LEU A 137 -4.45 -9.34 -21.27
CA LEU A 137 -5.04 -8.65 -20.13
C LEU A 137 -5.82 -7.40 -20.55
N GLU A 138 -5.34 -6.67 -21.55
CA GLU A 138 -6.00 -5.47 -22.08
C GLU A 138 -7.32 -5.79 -22.79
N GLU A 139 -7.36 -6.87 -23.57
CA GLU A 139 -8.58 -7.33 -24.23
C GLU A 139 -9.60 -7.79 -23.19
N ILE A 140 -9.16 -8.57 -22.19
CA ILE A 140 -10.00 -9.00 -21.07
C ILE A 140 -10.55 -7.79 -20.31
N GLN A 141 -9.72 -6.79 -20.05
CA GLN A 141 -10.13 -5.58 -19.35
C GLN A 141 -11.15 -4.76 -20.16
N LYS A 142 -10.93 -4.63 -21.48
CA LYS A 142 -11.85 -3.94 -22.38
C LYS A 142 -13.22 -4.62 -22.40
N GLU A 143 -13.25 -5.93 -22.62
CA GLU A 143 -14.48 -6.73 -22.63
C GLU A 143 -15.19 -6.72 -21.27
N TRP A 144 -14.43 -6.74 -20.18
CA TRP A 144 -14.99 -6.63 -18.84
C TRP A 144 -15.57 -5.25 -18.57
N ASN A 145 -14.97 -4.19 -19.13
CA ASN A 145 -15.48 -2.84 -19.00
C ASN A 145 -16.74 -2.59 -19.85
N GLU A 146 -16.82 -3.20 -21.03
CA GLU A 146 -18.04 -3.20 -21.87
C GLU A 146 -19.24 -3.79 -21.12
N ALA A 147 -19.00 -4.73 -20.19
CA ALA A 147 -20.01 -5.28 -19.29
C ALA A 147 -20.43 -4.36 -18.12
N ARG A 148 -20.24 -3.03 -18.25
CA ARG A 148 -20.57 -1.97 -17.28
C ARG A 148 -19.74 -1.98 -15.99
N VAL A 149 -18.53 -2.53 -16.02
CA VAL A 149 -17.58 -2.42 -14.91
C VAL A 149 -16.58 -1.32 -15.24
N THR A 150 -16.27 -0.43 -14.30
CA THR A 150 -15.20 0.56 -14.49
C THR A 150 -13.96 0.11 -13.73
N ALA A 151 -13.16 -0.77 -14.34
CA ALA A 151 -11.95 -1.31 -13.73
C ALA A 151 -10.68 -0.94 -14.53
N SER A 152 -9.61 -0.63 -13.81
CA SER A 152 -8.28 -0.46 -14.38
C SER A 152 -7.66 -1.81 -14.76
N LYS A 153 -6.65 -1.79 -15.64
CA LYS A 153 -5.81 -2.98 -15.95
C LYS A 153 -5.26 -3.63 -14.69
N THR A 154 -4.76 -2.82 -13.74
CA THR A 154 -4.22 -3.30 -12.46
C THR A 154 -5.27 -3.97 -11.58
N THR A 155 -6.48 -3.43 -11.53
CA THR A 155 -7.59 -4.02 -10.76
C THR A 155 -8.00 -5.36 -11.36
N THR A 156 -8.13 -5.40 -12.69
CA THR A 156 -8.43 -6.61 -13.47
C THR A 156 -7.42 -7.70 -13.17
N PHE A 157 -6.12 -7.38 -13.26
CA PHE A 157 -5.06 -8.35 -12.95
C PHE A 157 -5.10 -8.86 -11.51
N ARG A 158 -5.35 -7.98 -10.53
CA ARG A 158 -5.53 -8.38 -9.13
C ARG A 158 -6.71 -9.35 -8.96
N ARG A 159 -7.84 -9.10 -9.63
CA ARG A 159 -9.00 -10.01 -9.58
C ARG A 159 -8.66 -11.38 -10.17
N ILE A 160 -8.01 -11.39 -11.34
CA ILE A 160 -7.56 -12.61 -12.03
C ILE A 160 -6.68 -13.46 -11.09
N ARG A 161 -5.71 -12.84 -10.43
CA ARG A 161 -4.84 -13.52 -9.46
C ARG A 161 -5.58 -14.01 -8.22
N GLU A 162 -6.50 -13.23 -7.67
CA GLU A 162 -7.32 -13.65 -6.52
C GLU A 162 -8.20 -14.87 -6.85
N MET A 163 -8.59 -15.03 -8.12
CA MET A 163 -9.29 -16.22 -8.62
C MET A 163 -8.37 -17.42 -8.88
N GLY A 164 -7.05 -17.27 -8.72
CA GLY A 164 -6.06 -18.34 -8.92
C GLY A 164 -5.55 -18.48 -10.35
N TYR A 165 -5.85 -17.54 -11.25
CA TYR A 165 -5.33 -17.57 -12.61
C TYR A 165 -3.96 -16.89 -12.69
N ASN A 166 -3.03 -17.56 -13.38
CA ASN A 166 -1.69 -17.06 -13.68
C ASN A 166 -1.49 -16.96 -15.19
N CYS A 167 -0.61 -16.05 -15.59
CA CYS A 167 -0.10 -15.97 -16.95
C CYS A 167 1.06 -16.96 -17.12
N TRP A 168 1.05 -17.72 -18.21
CA TRP A 168 2.10 -18.65 -18.60
C TRP A 168 2.31 -18.58 -20.11
N VAL A 169 3.57 -18.69 -20.52
CA VAL A 169 3.92 -18.88 -21.94
C VAL A 169 3.81 -20.38 -22.24
N PRO A 170 2.92 -20.81 -23.16
CA PRO A 170 2.84 -22.22 -23.53
C PRO A 170 4.13 -22.65 -24.26
N PRO A 171 4.61 -23.89 -24.07
CA PRO A 171 5.75 -24.39 -24.81
C PRO A 171 5.42 -24.50 -26.30
N VAL A 172 6.37 -24.09 -27.15
CA VAL A 172 6.27 -24.26 -28.61
C VAL A 172 6.40 -25.75 -28.93
N LYS A 173 5.46 -26.28 -29.71
CA LYS A 173 5.48 -27.68 -30.18
C LYS A 173 5.49 -27.72 -31.70
N PRO A 174 6.22 -28.65 -32.33
CA PRO A 174 6.13 -28.84 -33.76
C PRO A 174 4.70 -29.22 -34.18
N LEU A 175 4.26 -28.66 -35.30
CA LEU A 175 2.92 -28.93 -35.83
C LEU A 175 2.88 -30.32 -36.45
N LEU A 176 2.16 -31.24 -35.82
CA LEU A 176 1.92 -32.57 -36.37
C LEU A 176 0.67 -32.56 -37.26
N ILE A 177 0.81 -33.10 -38.47
CA ILE A 177 -0.30 -33.35 -39.40
C ILE A 177 -1.13 -34.54 -38.87
N LEU A 178 -2.42 -34.63 -39.26
CA LEU A 178 -3.34 -35.69 -38.81
C LEU A 178 -2.79 -37.11 -39.02
N SER A 179 -2.12 -37.36 -40.15
CA SER A 179 -1.50 -38.65 -40.47
C SER A 179 -0.38 -39.02 -39.49
N GLN A 180 0.50 -38.07 -39.16
CA GLN A 180 1.57 -38.25 -38.19
C GLN A 180 1.01 -38.52 -36.79
N ARG A 181 -0.01 -37.76 -36.36
CA ARG A 181 -0.68 -37.99 -35.06
C ARG A 181 -1.24 -39.41 -34.95
N ARG A 182 -1.86 -39.91 -36.03
CA ARG A 182 -2.39 -41.28 -36.07
C ARG A 182 -1.28 -42.33 -36.00
N LYS A 183 -0.20 -42.16 -36.76
CA LYS A 183 0.97 -43.04 -36.71
C LYS A 183 1.60 -43.07 -35.31
N HIS A 184 1.80 -41.91 -34.69
CA HIS A 184 2.36 -41.80 -33.35
C HIS A 184 1.43 -42.47 -32.31
N LEU A 185 0.12 -42.24 -32.41
CA LEU A 185 -0.86 -42.87 -31.51
C LEU A 185 -0.89 -44.39 -31.65
N ASN A 186 -0.90 -44.91 -32.88
CA ASN A 186 -0.90 -46.35 -33.13
C ASN A 186 0.39 -46.98 -32.62
N TRP A 187 1.54 -46.36 -32.91
CA TRP A 187 2.83 -46.80 -32.39
C TRP A 187 2.83 -46.83 -30.85
N ALA A 188 2.34 -45.78 -30.19
CA ALA A 188 2.26 -45.74 -28.73
C ALA A 188 1.31 -46.81 -28.16
N LYS A 189 0.19 -47.10 -28.82
CA LYS A 189 -0.75 -48.16 -28.42
C LYS A 189 -0.14 -49.55 -28.56
N GLU A 190 0.51 -49.84 -29.69
CA GLU A 190 1.17 -51.13 -29.96
C GLU A 190 2.27 -51.45 -28.95
N LYS A 191 3.01 -50.42 -28.49
CA LYS A 191 4.13 -50.57 -27.55
C LYS A 191 3.75 -50.26 -26.10
N LYS A 192 2.48 -49.99 -25.79
CA LYS A 192 2.03 -49.63 -24.44
C LYS A 192 2.34 -50.72 -23.41
N ASP A 193 2.11 -51.98 -23.79
CA ASP A 193 2.23 -53.14 -22.91
C ASP A 193 3.58 -53.87 -23.09
N TRP A 194 4.57 -53.21 -23.70
CA TRP A 194 5.89 -53.79 -23.89
C TRP A 194 6.65 -53.91 -22.57
N THR A 195 7.26 -55.07 -22.38
CA THR A 195 8.10 -55.39 -21.21
C THR A 195 9.51 -54.82 -21.36
N VAL A 196 10.24 -54.70 -20.25
CA VAL A 196 11.62 -54.19 -20.23
C VAL A 196 12.55 -54.96 -21.18
N GLY A 197 12.39 -56.29 -21.27
CA GLY A 197 13.17 -57.13 -22.18
C GLY A 197 12.82 -56.97 -23.66
N GLN A 198 11.67 -56.39 -23.99
CA GLN A 198 11.34 -56.00 -25.37
C GLN A 198 11.94 -54.64 -25.70
N TRP A 199 11.92 -53.69 -24.77
CA TRP A 199 12.59 -52.40 -24.91
C TRP A 199 14.12 -52.54 -25.02
N SER A 200 14.73 -53.48 -24.30
CA SER A 200 16.17 -53.72 -24.35
C SER A 200 16.68 -54.20 -25.72
N LYS A 201 15.77 -54.59 -26.62
CA LYS A 201 16.11 -55.01 -28.00
C LYS A 201 16.02 -53.85 -28.99
N VAL A 202 15.51 -52.68 -28.59
CA VAL A 202 15.36 -51.51 -29.46
C VAL A 202 16.59 -50.62 -29.30
N LEU A 203 17.29 -50.38 -30.42
CA LEU A 203 18.35 -49.38 -30.49
C LEU A 203 17.75 -48.08 -31.06
N PHE A 204 17.94 -46.97 -30.33
CA PHE A 204 17.61 -45.63 -30.82
C PHE A 204 18.88 -44.97 -31.38
N SER A 205 18.78 -44.44 -32.59
CA SER A 205 19.83 -43.63 -33.22
C SER A 205 19.19 -42.33 -33.64
N ASP A 206 19.48 -41.24 -32.94
CA ASP A 206 19.23 -39.88 -33.39
C ASP A 206 20.55 -39.22 -33.78
N GLU A 207 20.51 -38.43 -34.84
CA GLU A 207 21.66 -37.64 -35.30
C GLU A 207 21.48 -36.22 -34.71
N SER A 208 22.50 -35.74 -33.99
CA SER A 208 22.50 -34.44 -33.32
C SER A 208 22.87 -33.30 -34.24
#